data_AF-A0A5C7P2T4-F1
#
_entry.id   AF-A0A5C7P2T4-F1
#
_cell.length_a   1.000
_cell.length_b   1.000
_cell.length_c   1.000
_cell.angle_alpha   90.00
_cell.angle_beta   90.00
_cell.angle_gamma   90.00
#
_symmetry.space_group_name_H-M   'P 1'
#
loop_
_entity.id
_entity.type
_entity.pdbx_description
1 polymer ?
#
loop_
_entity_poly.entity_id
_entity_poly.type
_entity_poly.pdbx_seq_one_letter_code
_entity_poly.pdbx_strand_id
1 'polypeptide(L)'
;MSDASDSVVPAVAAEVEKKPSPEVVKGEPQPVQRSVAEIESDMDATRARLAETLNDLKVATQPKNILHRQTQKVKDFYVDEYGAVRIDHVAITVGVVVGVIVLRKTWRRITD
;
A
#
# COMPACT_ATOMS: atom_id res chain seq x y z
N MET A 1 0.24 -55.09 9.43
CA MET A 1 -0.22 -55.84 8.23
C MET A 1 -1.74 -55.93 8.31
N SER A 2 -2.41 -55.58 7.21
CA SER A 2 -3.74 -56.04 6.81
C SER A 2 -4.98 -55.45 7.48
N ASP A 3 -5.68 -54.57 6.75
CA ASP A 3 -7.13 -54.62 6.43
C ASP A 3 -7.36 -53.46 5.42
N ALA A 4 -7.57 -53.60 4.11
CA ALA A 4 -8.38 -54.51 3.30
C ALA A 4 -9.90 -54.32 3.48
N SER A 5 -10.43 -53.23 2.92
CA SER A 5 -11.77 -53.20 2.32
C SER A 5 -11.60 -52.40 1.02
N ASP A 6 -11.61 -53.01 -0.17
CA ASP A 6 -12.73 -53.74 -0.80
C ASP A 6 -13.98 -52.85 -0.79
N SER A 7 -14.65 -52.53 -1.89
CA SER A 7 -14.65 -52.90 -3.31
C SER A 7 -15.49 -51.79 -3.97
N VAL A 8 -15.40 -51.45 -5.24
CA VAL A 8 -16.07 -52.14 -6.35
C VAL A 8 -15.76 -51.28 -7.59
N VAL A 9 -15.10 -51.89 -8.57
CA VAL A 9 -15.31 -51.63 -10.01
C VAL A 9 -16.23 -52.76 -10.49
N PRO A 10 -17.12 -52.57 -11.50
CA PRO A 10 -16.68 -52.35 -12.87
C PRO A 10 -17.71 -51.63 -13.79
N ALA A 11 -17.45 -51.70 -15.11
CA ALA A 11 -18.25 -51.29 -16.27
C ALA A 11 -17.88 -49.90 -16.82
N VAL A 12 -17.28 -49.73 -18.00
CA VAL A 12 -17.01 -50.64 -19.12
C VAL A 12 -15.75 -50.10 -19.81
N ALA A 13 -14.76 -50.98 -19.95
CA ALA A 13 -13.82 -50.93 -21.05
C ALA A 13 -14.50 -51.60 -22.24
N ALA A 14 -14.61 -50.88 -23.34
CA ALA A 14 -14.71 -51.48 -24.67
C ALA A 14 -13.80 -50.62 -25.56
N GLU A 15 -12.77 -51.28 -26.10
CA GLU A 15 -12.10 -51.03 -27.38
C GLU A 15 -11.99 -49.55 -27.85
N VAL A 16 -10.82 -49.02 -28.17
CA VAL A 16 -9.96 -49.54 -29.23
C VAL A 16 -8.55 -49.00 -29.01
N GLU A 17 -7.63 -49.94 -28.90
CA GLU A 17 -6.22 -49.77 -29.17
C GLU A 17 -6.02 -49.27 -30.60
N LYS A 18 -5.58 -48.01 -30.76
CA LYS A 18 -4.81 -47.60 -31.95
C LYS A 18 -3.81 -46.51 -31.57
N LYS A 19 -2.63 -46.92 -31.14
CA LYS A 19 -1.40 -46.12 -31.29
C LYS A 19 -0.78 -46.46 -32.65
N PRO A 20 0.12 -45.64 -33.24
CA PRO A 20 0.58 -44.32 -32.85
C PRO A 20 0.57 -43.29 -34.01
N SER A 21 0.42 -42.00 -33.72
CA SER A 21 1.07 -40.97 -34.53
C SER A 21 1.37 -39.73 -33.69
N PRO A 22 2.49 -39.05 -33.99
CA PRO A 22 3.13 -38.06 -33.13
C PRO A 22 2.38 -36.72 -33.22
N GLU A 23 2.83 -35.73 -32.44
CA GLU A 23 2.25 -34.38 -32.33
C GLU A 23 0.90 -34.33 -31.58
N VAL A 24 0.74 -33.60 -30.49
CA VAL A 24 1.29 -32.29 -30.15
C VAL A 24 1.56 -32.29 -28.65
N VAL A 25 2.80 -31.95 -28.28
CA VAL A 25 3.13 -31.55 -26.90
C VAL A 25 2.14 -30.46 -26.52
N LYS A 26 1.31 -30.70 -25.49
CA LYS A 26 0.40 -29.73 -24.90
C LYS A 26 1.24 -28.56 -24.37
N GLY A 27 1.50 -27.62 -25.26
CA GLY A 27 2.22 -26.39 -24.99
C GLY A 27 1.41 -25.51 -24.05
N GLU A 28 2.15 -24.82 -23.20
CA GLU A 28 1.72 -23.74 -22.32
C GLU A 28 0.71 -22.79 -23.00
N PRO A 29 -0.18 -22.14 -22.24
CA PRO A 29 -1.18 -21.23 -22.81
C PRO A 29 -0.47 -20.14 -23.63
N GLN A 30 -0.58 -20.24 -24.95
CA GLN A 30 0.01 -19.27 -25.88
C GLN A 30 -0.62 -17.89 -25.63
N PRO A 31 0.17 -16.80 -25.62
CA PRO A 31 -0.35 -15.46 -25.46
C PRO A 31 -1.30 -15.17 -26.62
N VAL A 32 -2.59 -15.10 -26.32
CA VAL A 32 -3.61 -14.67 -27.27
C VAL A 32 -3.19 -13.28 -27.72
N GLN A 33 -2.86 -13.11 -29.00
CA GLN A 33 -2.49 -11.81 -29.55
C GLN A 33 -3.72 -10.91 -29.47
N ARG A 34 -3.78 -10.07 -28.42
CA ARG A 34 -4.89 -9.15 -28.17
C ARG A 34 -5.03 -8.19 -29.35
N SER A 35 -6.27 -7.93 -29.73
CA SER A 35 -6.54 -6.98 -30.82
C SER A 35 -6.26 -5.54 -30.34
N VAL A 36 -5.97 -4.63 -31.27
CA VAL A 36 -5.71 -3.21 -30.94
C VAL A 36 -6.90 -2.58 -30.21
N ALA A 37 -8.14 -2.87 -30.66
CA ALA A 37 -9.35 -2.37 -30.01
C ALA A 37 -9.53 -2.89 -28.58
N GLU A 38 -9.16 -4.14 -28.32
CA GLU A 38 -9.18 -4.75 -26.98
C GLU A 38 -8.16 -4.07 -26.06
N ILE A 39 -6.95 -3.79 -26.57
CA ILE A 39 -5.92 -3.05 -25.83
C ILE A 39 -6.37 -1.63 -25.51
N GLU A 40 -7.00 -0.92 -26.45
CA GLU A 40 -7.55 0.42 -26.21
C GLU A 40 -8.63 0.40 -25.11
N SER A 41 -9.53 -0.58 -25.16
CA SER A 41 -10.58 -0.74 -24.14
C SER A 41 -10.01 -1.06 -22.75
N ASP A 42 -8.97 -1.91 -22.69
CA ASP A 42 -8.25 -2.22 -21.46
C ASP A 42 -7.49 -1.00 -20.92
N MET A 43 -6.90 -0.19 -21.80
CA MET A 43 -6.22 1.05 -21.42
C MET A 43 -7.19 2.06 -20.82
N ASP A 44 -8.38 2.21 -21.37
CA ASP A 44 -9.38 3.12 -20.82
C ASP A 44 -9.95 2.60 -19.49
N ALA A 45 -10.20 1.28 -19.39
CA ALA A 45 -10.63 0.65 -18.15
C ALA A 45 -9.57 0.79 -17.04
N THR A 46 -8.28 0.62 -17.37
CA THR A 46 -7.18 0.76 -16.40
C THR A 46 -6.95 2.22 -16.00
N ARG A 47 -7.08 3.18 -16.93
CA ARG A 47 -7.03 4.63 -16.60
C ARG A 47 -8.16 5.04 -15.67
N ALA A 48 -9.38 4.54 -15.88
CA ALA A 48 -10.51 4.84 -15.00
C ALA A 48 -10.25 4.34 -13.56
N ARG A 49 -9.78 3.09 -13.41
CA ARG A 49 -9.40 2.52 -12.10
C ARG A 49 -8.25 3.28 -11.45
N LEU A 50 -7.29 3.77 -12.23
CA LEU A 50 -6.19 4.58 -11.72
C LEU A 50 -6.67 5.94 -11.20
N ALA A 51 -7.58 6.60 -11.92
CA ALA A 51 -8.14 7.87 -11.49
C ALA A 51 -8.92 7.74 -10.18
N GLU A 52 -9.69 6.66 -10.03
CA GLU A 52 -10.43 6.32 -8.81
C GLU A 52 -9.49 6.10 -7.62
N THR A 53 -8.51 5.20 -7.78
CA THR A 53 -7.51 4.93 -6.73
C THR A 53 -6.65 6.15 -6.37
N LEU A 54 -6.34 7.01 -7.34
CA LEU A 54 -5.62 8.25 -7.09
C LEU A 54 -6.47 9.26 -6.30
N ASN A 55 -7.78 9.33 -6.58
CA ASN A 55 -8.69 10.17 -5.82
C ASN A 55 -8.79 9.72 -4.36
N ASP A 56 -8.89 8.41 -4.13
CA ASP A 56 -8.90 7.83 -2.79
C ASP A 56 -7.59 8.08 -2.05
N LEU A 57 -6.45 7.90 -2.74
CA LEU A 57 -5.14 8.21 -2.17
C LEU A 57 -5.01 9.69 -1.85
N LYS A 58 -5.52 10.59 -2.69
CA LYS A 58 -5.50 12.03 -2.44
C LYS A 58 -6.31 12.40 -1.20
N VAL A 59 -7.49 11.79 -0.99
CA VAL A 59 -8.29 12.01 0.22
C VAL A 59 -7.63 11.39 1.45
N ALA A 60 -7.03 10.20 1.34
CA ALA A 60 -6.31 9.57 2.44
C ALA A 60 -5.04 10.34 2.84
N THR A 61 -4.33 10.90 1.85
CA THR A 61 -3.12 11.69 2.04
C THR A 61 -3.39 13.17 2.28
N GLN A 62 -4.66 13.59 2.27
CA GLN A 62 -4.99 14.97 2.58
C GLN A 62 -4.44 15.31 3.97
N PRO A 63 -3.65 16.40 4.08
CA PRO A 63 -2.96 16.75 5.31
C PRO A 63 -3.94 16.96 6.46
N LYS A 64 -5.19 17.34 6.18
CA LYS A 64 -6.28 17.45 7.17
C LYS A 64 -6.59 16.13 7.89
N ASN A 65 -6.50 14.99 7.19
CA ASN A 65 -6.76 13.66 7.75
C ASN A 65 -5.53 13.10 8.48
N ILE A 66 -4.32 13.52 8.08
CA ILE A 66 -3.05 13.17 8.74
C ILE A 66 -2.81 14.02 9.98
N LEU A 67 -3.47 15.18 10.08
CA LEU A 67 -3.23 16.18 11.12
C LEU A 67 -3.40 15.61 12.52
N HIS A 68 -4.38 14.75 12.74
CA HIS A 68 -4.62 14.13 14.06
C HIS A 68 -3.45 13.24 14.52
N ARG A 69 -2.79 12.53 13.59
CA ARG A 69 -1.62 11.72 13.95
C ARG A 69 -0.39 12.58 14.19
N GLN A 70 -0.26 13.70 13.47
CA GLN A 70 0.83 14.63 13.66
C GLN A 70 0.68 15.44 14.95
N THR A 71 -0.53 15.90 15.29
CA THR A 71 -0.79 16.61 16.54
C THR A 71 -0.61 15.71 17.75
N GLN A 72 -1.00 14.43 17.67
CA GLN A 72 -0.70 13.46 18.73
C GLN A 72 0.81 13.27 18.86
N LYS A 73 1.57 13.08 17.78
CA LYS A 73 3.05 13.01 17.85
C LYS A 73 3.70 14.26 18.45
N VAL A 74 3.18 15.45 18.14
CA VAL A 74 3.67 16.71 18.73
C VAL A 74 3.29 16.77 20.21
N LYS A 75 2.06 16.37 20.56
CA LYS A 75 1.61 16.35 21.96
C LYS A 75 2.39 15.33 22.78
N ASP A 76 2.64 14.14 22.24
CA ASP A 76 3.50 13.09 22.79
C ASP A 76 4.98 13.48 22.87
N PHE A 77 5.39 14.62 22.29
CA PHE A 77 6.72 15.18 22.50
C PHE A 77 6.78 16.15 23.69
N TYR A 78 5.66 16.78 24.05
CA TYR A 78 5.57 17.73 25.16
C TYR A 78 4.83 17.21 26.40
N VAL A 79 4.05 16.13 26.29
CA VAL A 79 3.23 15.54 27.38
C VAL A 79 3.74 14.13 27.71
N ASP A 80 4.02 13.89 28.98
CA ASP A 80 4.46 12.60 29.53
C ASP A 80 3.30 11.63 29.77
N GLU A 81 3.60 10.36 29.97
CA GLU A 81 2.65 9.23 30.10
C GLU A 81 1.70 9.38 31.30
N TYR A 82 2.04 10.26 32.26
CA TYR A 82 1.23 10.65 33.40
C TYR A 82 0.40 11.93 33.18
N GLY A 83 0.38 12.49 31.97
CA GLY A 83 -0.31 13.75 31.65
C GLY A 83 0.42 15.01 32.13
N ALA A 84 1.63 14.87 32.68
CA ALA A 84 2.47 16.00 33.06
C ALA A 84 3.19 16.59 31.84
N VAL A 85 3.27 17.91 31.77
CA VAL A 85 4.04 18.60 30.73
C VAL A 85 5.53 18.35 30.99
N ARG A 86 6.28 17.87 29.99
CA ARG A 86 7.75 17.75 30.06
C ARG A 86 8.37 19.13 30.12
N ILE A 87 8.57 19.62 31.34
CA ILE A 87 9.09 20.97 31.63
C ILE A 87 10.45 21.19 30.96
N ASP A 88 11.30 20.16 30.86
CA ASP A 88 12.61 20.27 30.19
C ASP A 88 12.50 20.70 28.73
N HIS A 89 11.60 20.08 27.97
CA HIS A 89 11.42 20.39 26.55
C HIS A 89 10.76 21.75 26.35
N VAL A 90 9.75 22.07 27.17
CA VAL A 90 9.07 23.37 27.12
C VAL A 90 10.02 24.51 27.49
N ALA A 91 10.85 24.33 28.51
CA ALA A 91 11.84 25.33 28.92
C ALA A 91 12.85 25.61 27.80
N ILE A 92 13.33 24.58 27.11
CA ILE A 92 14.23 24.73 25.95
C ILE A 92 13.53 25.50 24.82
N THR A 93 12.29 25.13 24.46
CA THR A 93 11.55 25.83 23.39
C THR A 93 11.31 27.30 23.72
N VAL A 94 10.90 27.60 24.95
CA VAL A 94 10.71 28.98 25.42
C VAL A 94 12.04 29.75 25.38
N GLY A 95 13.13 29.14 25.85
CA GLY A 95 14.47 29.74 25.82
C GLY A 95 14.91 30.10 24.40
N VAL A 96 14.69 29.21 23.42
CA VAL A 96 15.01 29.47 22.01
C VAL A 96 14.17 30.63 21.46
N VAL A 97 12.86 30.63 21.70
CA VAL A 97 11.97 31.69 21.20
C VAL A 97 12.37 33.05 21.77
N VAL A 98 12.58 33.13 23.08
CA VAL A 98 13.02 34.36 23.74
C VAL A 98 14.39 34.81 23.20
N GLY A 99 15.34 33.88 23.07
CA GLY A 99 16.66 34.15 22.50
C GLY A 99 16.60 34.74 21.09
N VAL A 100 15.78 34.17 20.21
CA VAL A 100 15.59 34.67 18.83
C VAL A 100 14.95 36.06 18.82
N ILE A 101 13.95 36.32 19.68
CA ILE A 101 13.29 37.63 19.76
C ILE A 101 14.29 38.70 20.23
N VAL A 102 15.07 38.40 21.28
CA VAL A 102 16.09 39.32 21.79
C VAL A 102 17.15 39.57 20.73
N LEU A 103 17.69 38.52 20.10
CA LEU A 103 18.68 38.66 19.04
C LEU A 103 18.17 39.50 17.88
N ARG A 104 16.95 39.23 17.38
CA ARG A 104 16.31 40.00 16.31
C ARG A 104 16.11 41.46 16.70
N LYS A 105 15.69 41.73 17.94
CA LYS A 105 15.47 43.09 18.43
C LYS A 105 16.78 43.85 18.53
N THR A 106 17.82 43.24 19.10
CA THR A 106 19.16 43.82 19.17
C THR A 106 19.73 44.07 17.77
N TRP A 107 19.54 43.14 16.84
CA TRP A 107 20.05 43.29 15.48
C TRP A 107 19.35 44.41 14.71
N ARG A 108 18.02 44.53 14.84
CA ARG A 108 17.27 45.69 14.34
C ARG A 108 17.78 47.00 14.94
N ARG A 109 17.98 47.04 16.26
CA ARG A 109 18.49 48.23 16.96
C ARG A 109 19.91 48.66 16.58
N ILE A 110 20.71 47.79 15.98
CA ILE A 110 22.07 48.11 15.53
C ILE A 110 22.08 48.55 14.06
N THR A 111 21.09 48.09 13.28
CA THR A 111 20.99 48.37 11.84
C THR A 111 20.11 49.59 11.54
N ASP A 112 19.13 49.90 12.40
CA ASP A 112 18.37 51.15 12.44
C ASP A 112 19.15 52.28 13.13
#